data_AF-A0A0C3N7P2-F1
#
_entry.id   AF-A0A0C3N7P2-F1
#
_cell.length_a   1.000
_cell.length_b   1.000
_cell.length_c   1.000
_cell.angle_alpha   90.00
_cell.angle_beta   90.00
_cell.angle_gamma   90.00
#
_symmetry.space_group_name_H-M   'P 1'
#
loop_
_entity.id
_entity.type
_entity.pdbx_description
1 polymer ?
#
loop_
_entity_poly.entity_id
_entity_poly.type
_entity_poly.pdbx_seq_one_letter_code
_entity_poly.pdbx_strand_id
1 'polypeptide(L)'
;MSASTEPSCAPPPFDHVKADVILQSSDDVDFRVFKLFLSLASPFFETLFDLPQPSDEMITDVEFKDGLPVIPVSEDSKTLDPLLRFCYPCTLLEDPVLNDFRDIVNMFEAAKKYSLDAIASTVRKSLFIPKILEANSLRCFVIACRARMKSECVLAAKYTLREPLVPQWFEEIELINASELLSLLTYHNKCGEAIQVLKDDYSWITAEYRQWDAAPWMCGYDSQGHSCGCARSTSGRFMLNGYASVQWWETFMESTFVDLRDRPCAETIRQNVEKAIQTVRQGSCNSCSSIAPAGMREFATLFTNKVEELITKVSSSP
;
A
#
# COMPACT_ATOMS: atom_id res chain seq x y z
N MET A 1 -29.35 35.66 -6.82
CA MET A 1 -29.19 35.86 -8.27
C MET A 1 -27.97 35.04 -8.66
N SER A 2 -28.19 33.77 -8.99
CA SER A 2 -27.10 32.86 -9.37
C SER A 2 -26.73 33.19 -10.81
N ALA A 3 -25.49 33.59 -11.04
CA ALA A 3 -24.96 33.74 -12.38
C ALA A 3 -24.85 32.34 -12.99
N SER A 4 -25.63 32.07 -14.03
CA SER A 4 -25.48 30.90 -14.88
C SER A 4 -24.13 31.04 -15.59
N THR A 5 -23.11 30.33 -15.11
CA THR A 5 -21.87 30.14 -15.83
C THR A 5 -22.21 29.33 -17.08
N GLU A 6 -21.93 29.85 -18.28
CA GLU A 6 -22.12 29.05 -19.49
C GLU A 6 -21.23 27.79 -19.42
N PRO A 7 -21.75 26.59 -19.77
CA PRO A 7 -20.97 25.37 -19.71
C PRO A 7 -19.71 25.49 -20.58
N SER A 8 -18.55 25.25 -19.98
CA SER A 8 -17.26 25.30 -20.66
C SER A 8 -17.08 24.04 -21.53
N CYS A 9 -16.65 24.18 -22.78
CA CYS A 9 -16.34 22.99 -23.59
C CYS A 9 -15.03 22.36 -23.10
N ALA A 10 -14.98 21.02 -23.00
CA ALA A 10 -13.76 20.30 -22.70
C ALA A 10 -12.70 20.52 -23.80
N PRO A 11 -11.39 20.55 -23.45
CA PRO A 11 -10.32 20.66 -24.44
C PRO A 11 -10.21 19.40 -25.30
N PRO A 12 -9.40 19.43 -26.39
CA PRO A 12 -9.08 18.24 -27.16
C PRO A 12 -8.64 17.07 -26.26
N PRO A 13 -9.18 15.85 -26.48
CA PRO A 13 -9.87 15.38 -27.70
C PRO A 13 -11.41 15.48 -27.68
N PHE A 14 -12.00 16.07 -26.63
CA PHE A 14 -13.45 16.00 -26.38
C PHE A 14 -14.23 17.20 -26.92
N ASP A 15 -13.74 17.77 -28.03
CA ASP A 15 -14.31 18.91 -28.75
C ASP A 15 -14.65 18.56 -30.22
N HIS A 16 -14.66 17.27 -30.58
CA HIS A 16 -14.78 16.83 -31.96
C HIS A 16 -16.19 17.09 -32.56
N VAL A 17 -16.24 17.78 -33.70
CA VAL A 17 -17.51 18.20 -34.37
C VAL A 17 -18.43 17.06 -34.82
N LYS A 18 -17.89 15.84 -34.99
CA LYS A 18 -18.67 14.64 -35.36
C LYS A 18 -19.14 13.80 -34.17
N ALA A 19 -18.91 14.25 -32.95
CA ALA A 19 -19.46 13.58 -31.77
C ALA A 19 -20.98 13.46 -31.87
N ASP A 20 -21.55 12.44 -31.25
CA ASP A 20 -22.97 12.07 -31.34
C ASP A 20 -23.70 12.16 -29.98
N VAL A 21 -22.99 12.56 -28.92
CA VAL A 21 -23.54 12.85 -27.59
C VAL A 21 -22.63 13.80 -26.81
N ILE A 22 -23.22 14.57 -25.90
CA ILE A 22 -22.49 15.39 -24.93
C ILE A 22 -22.69 14.79 -23.53
N LEU A 23 -21.60 14.49 -22.83
CA LEU A 23 -21.64 14.26 -21.39
C LEU A 23 -21.28 15.56 -20.68
N GLN A 24 -22.15 16.02 -19.79
CA GLN A 24 -21.91 17.24 -19.00
C GLN A 24 -21.49 16.86 -17.59
N SER A 25 -20.30 17.28 -17.17
CA SER A 25 -19.79 17.04 -15.82
C SER A 25 -20.55 17.87 -14.77
N SER A 26 -20.36 17.54 -13.49
CA SER A 26 -21.02 18.24 -12.38
C SER A 26 -20.50 19.67 -12.13
N ASP A 27 -19.35 20.02 -12.73
CA ASP A 27 -18.78 21.36 -12.78
C ASP A 27 -19.04 22.07 -14.13
N ASP A 28 -20.12 21.68 -14.82
CA ASP A 28 -20.64 22.29 -16.06
C ASP A 28 -19.62 22.29 -17.22
N VAL A 29 -18.81 21.23 -17.36
CA VAL A 29 -17.92 21.03 -18.51
C VAL A 29 -18.53 20.03 -19.48
N ASP A 30 -18.65 20.44 -20.73
CA ASP A 30 -19.25 19.62 -21.79
C ASP A 30 -18.19 18.81 -22.55
N PHE A 31 -18.33 17.49 -22.51
CA PHE A 31 -17.48 16.54 -23.22
C PHE A 31 -18.22 15.99 -24.44
N ARG A 32 -17.77 16.36 -25.65
CA ARG A 32 -18.28 15.80 -26.91
C ARG A 32 -17.63 14.44 -27.15
N VAL A 33 -18.43 13.38 -27.08
CA VAL A 33 -17.94 12.00 -27.17
C VAL A 33 -18.67 11.19 -28.23
N PHE A 34 -18.12 10.02 -28.55
CA PHE A 34 -18.74 9.05 -29.46
C PHE A 34 -19.36 7.91 -28.67
N LYS A 35 -20.67 7.70 -28.82
CA LYS A 35 -21.43 6.59 -28.20
C LYS A 35 -20.75 5.25 -28.44
N LEU A 36 -20.27 5.01 -29.68
CA LEU A 36 -19.61 3.76 -30.07
C LEU A 36 -18.46 3.37 -29.13
N PHE A 37 -17.55 4.29 -28.82
CA PHE A 37 -16.38 3.96 -27.98
C PHE A 37 -16.79 3.69 -26.55
N LEU A 38 -17.72 4.49 -26.02
CA LEU A 38 -18.24 4.30 -24.66
C LEU A 38 -19.02 2.98 -24.55
N SER A 39 -19.87 2.63 -25.51
CA SER A 39 -20.60 1.35 -25.54
C SER A 39 -19.67 0.14 -25.61
N LEU A 40 -18.62 0.20 -26.44
CA LEU A 40 -17.63 -0.88 -26.54
C LEU A 40 -16.79 -1.03 -25.26
N ALA A 41 -16.53 0.07 -24.56
CA ALA A 41 -15.77 0.07 -23.32
C ALA A 41 -16.61 -0.37 -22.10
N SER A 42 -17.92 -0.07 -22.11
CA SER A 42 -18.79 -0.16 -20.94
C SER A 42 -20.19 -0.69 -21.28
N PRO A 43 -20.61 -1.80 -20.67
CA PRO A 43 -22.01 -2.27 -20.74
C PRO A 43 -23.02 -1.26 -20.16
N PHE A 44 -22.58 -0.41 -19.23
CA PHE A 44 -23.43 0.65 -18.68
C PHE A 44 -23.77 1.67 -19.76
N PHE A 45 -22.76 2.16 -20.49
CA PHE A 45 -22.99 3.14 -21.56
C PHE A 45 -23.72 2.51 -22.74
N GLU A 46 -23.44 1.25 -23.08
CA GLU A 46 -24.22 0.49 -24.08
C GLU A 46 -25.71 0.50 -23.72
N THR A 47 -26.04 0.09 -22.50
CA THR A 47 -27.42 0.09 -22.01
C THR A 47 -28.02 1.50 -21.99
N LEU A 48 -27.27 2.49 -21.51
CA LEU A 48 -27.73 3.89 -21.41
C LEU A 48 -28.13 4.45 -22.78
N PHE A 49 -27.36 4.16 -23.82
CA PHE A 49 -27.60 4.67 -25.17
C PHE A 49 -28.67 3.88 -25.94
N ASP A 50 -28.94 2.63 -25.55
CA ASP A 50 -29.99 1.79 -26.12
C ASP A 50 -31.38 2.05 -25.52
N LEU A 51 -31.46 2.79 -24.40
CA LEU A 51 -32.74 3.16 -23.81
C LEU A 51 -33.56 4.00 -24.81
N PRO A 52 -34.86 3.70 -25.01
CA PRO A 52 -35.73 4.50 -25.86
C PRO A 52 -35.74 5.94 -25.34
N GLN A 53 -35.19 6.86 -26.12
CA GLN A 53 -35.37 8.28 -25.81
C GLN A 53 -36.85 8.61 -26.02
N PRO A 54 -37.53 9.23 -25.04
CA PRO A 54 -38.92 9.63 -25.20
C PRO A 54 -39.03 10.53 -26.43
N SER A 55 -39.94 10.17 -27.34
CA SER A 55 -40.20 10.89 -28.59
C SER A 55 -40.59 12.35 -28.33
N ASP A 56 -40.20 13.24 -29.25
CA ASP A 56 -40.37 14.72 -29.27
C ASP A 56 -41.75 15.29 -28.84
N GLU A 57 -42.78 14.45 -28.69
CA GLU A 57 -44.13 14.86 -28.29
C GLU A 57 -44.38 14.81 -26.78
N MET A 58 -43.46 14.26 -25.98
CA MET A 58 -43.52 14.33 -24.53
C MET A 58 -42.44 15.27 -24.01
N ILE A 59 -42.87 16.39 -23.41
CA ILE A 59 -42.04 17.33 -22.66
C ILE A 59 -41.20 16.49 -21.68
N THR A 60 -39.93 16.30 -22.03
CA THR A 60 -38.96 15.68 -21.15
C THR A 60 -37.78 16.62 -21.03
N ASP A 61 -37.19 16.65 -19.85
CA ASP A 61 -36.02 17.45 -19.47
C ASP A 61 -34.73 17.01 -20.19
N VAL A 62 -34.82 16.52 -21.43
CA VAL A 62 -33.66 16.13 -22.24
C VAL A 62 -33.12 17.39 -22.89
N GLU A 63 -32.04 17.89 -22.33
CA GLU A 63 -31.34 19.07 -22.85
C GLU A 63 -30.62 18.72 -24.15
N PHE A 64 -30.72 19.60 -25.14
CA PHE A 64 -29.99 19.49 -26.41
C PHE A 64 -29.08 20.69 -26.59
N LYS A 65 -27.85 20.43 -27.03
CA LYS A 65 -26.86 21.47 -27.37
C LYS A 65 -26.24 21.15 -28.73
N ASP A 66 -26.30 22.11 -29.64
CA ASP A 66 -25.85 21.96 -31.04
C ASP A 66 -26.44 20.74 -31.78
N GLY A 67 -27.69 20.39 -31.48
CA GLY A 67 -28.37 19.23 -32.05
C GLY A 67 -27.94 17.88 -31.47
N LEU A 68 -27.12 17.87 -30.41
CA LEU A 68 -26.71 16.68 -29.69
C LEU A 68 -27.44 16.56 -28.34
N PRO A 69 -27.84 15.36 -27.91
CA PRO A 69 -28.39 15.15 -26.58
C PRO A 69 -27.29 15.37 -25.53
N VAL A 70 -27.64 16.10 -24.47
CA VAL A 70 -26.78 16.37 -23.30
C VAL A 70 -27.21 15.44 -22.17
N ILE A 71 -26.25 14.68 -21.64
CA ILE A 71 -26.45 13.75 -20.52
C ILE A 71 -25.63 14.25 -19.34
N PRO A 72 -26.26 14.76 -18.26
CA PRO A 72 -25.54 15.16 -17.07
C PRO A 72 -24.98 13.94 -16.33
N VAL A 73 -23.75 14.05 -15.83
CA VAL A 73 -23.09 13.06 -14.98
C VAL A 73 -22.67 13.68 -13.64
N SER A 74 -22.40 12.86 -12.63
CA SER A 74 -22.07 13.37 -11.29
C SER A 74 -20.59 13.68 -11.10
N GLU A 75 -19.75 13.12 -11.96
CA GLU A 75 -18.30 13.24 -11.96
C GLU A 75 -17.91 14.65 -12.44
N ASP A 76 -16.89 15.23 -11.80
CA ASP A 76 -16.31 16.48 -12.24
C ASP A 76 -15.43 16.29 -13.49
N SER A 77 -15.07 17.38 -14.14
CA SER A 77 -14.25 17.37 -15.35
C SER A 77 -12.90 16.68 -15.14
N LYS A 78 -12.30 16.81 -13.94
CA LYS A 78 -11.02 16.18 -13.57
C LYS A 78 -11.08 14.67 -13.50
N THR A 79 -12.20 14.11 -13.07
CA THR A 79 -12.44 12.67 -13.00
C THR A 79 -12.90 12.12 -14.36
N LEU A 80 -13.76 12.88 -15.04
CA LEU A 80 -14.41 12.45 -16.28
C LEU A 80 -13.44 12.42 -17.47
N ASP A 81 -12.60 13.45 -17.65
CA ASP A 81 -11.62 13.51 -18.75
C ASP A 81 -10.75 12.25 -18.82
N PRO A 82 -10.00 11.87 -17.77
CA PRO A 82 -9.11 10.72 -17.86
C PRO A 82 -9.88 9.39 -17.96
N LEU A 83 -11.07 9.30 -17.37
CA LEU A 83 -11.94 8.13 -17.54
C LEU A 83 -12.35 7.93 -19.01
N LEU A 84 -12.78 9.01 -19.67
CA LEU A 84 -13.17 8.98 -21.07
C LEU A 84 -11.99 8.65 -21.98
N ARG A 85 -10.78 9.12 -21.66
CA ARG A 85 -9.57 8.79 -22.43
C ARG A 85 -9.32 7.29 -22.49
N PHE A 86 -9.56 6.57 -21.39
CA PHE A 86 -9.44 5.12 -21.35
C PHE A 86 -10.53 4.37 -22.13
N CYS A 87 -11.67 4.99 -22.40
CA CYS A 87 -12.73 4.40 -23.25
C CYS A 87 -12.39 4.45 -24.74
N TYR A 88 -11.40 5.26 -25.13
CA TYR A 88 -11.01 5.44 -26.52
C TYR A 88 -9.80 4.57 -26.87
N PRO A 89 -9.63 4.17 -28.14
CA PRO A 89 -8.46 3.44 -28.60
C PRO A 89 -7.14 4.14 -28.24
N CYS A 90 -6.18 3.39 -27.68
CA CYS A 90 -4.85 3.89 -27.28
C CYS A 90 -4.01 4.44 -28.46
N THR A 91 -4.43 4.19 -29.70
CA THR A 91 -3.83 4.78 -30.90
C THR A 91 -4.32 6.20 -31.18
N LEU A 92 -5.41 6.62 -30.54
CA LEU A 92 -6.01 7.93 -30.71
C LEU A 92 -5.63 8.88 -29.59
N LEU A 93 -5.42 8.37 -28.37
CA LEU A 93 -5.19 9.17 -27.17
C LEU A 93 -4.01 8.65 -26.34
N GLU A 94 -3.35 9.57 -25.66
CA GLU A 94 -2.37 9.25 -24.62
C GLU A 94 -3.06 8.87 -23.30
N ASP A 95 -2.45 7.96 -22.55
CA ASP A 95 -2.91 7.59 -21.21
C ASP A 95 -2.89 8.81 -20.29
N PRO A 96 -3.93 9.03 -19.48
CA PRO A 96 -3.98 10.15 -18.56
C PRO A 96 -2.91 10.02 -17.48
N VAL A 97 -2.28 11.15 -17.14
CA VAL A 97 -1.34 11.22 -16.03
C VAL A 97 -2.12 11.38 -14.72
N LEU A 98 -2.07 10.37 -13.86
CA LEU A 98 -2.70 10.38 -12.54
C LEU A 98 -1.64 10.64 -11.47
N ASN A 99 -1.59 11.88 -10.97
CA ASN A 99 -0.58 12.31 -10.01
C ASN A 99 -1.10 12.39 -8.57
N ASP A 100 -2.41 12.55 -8.38
CA ASP A 100 -3.04 12.73 -7.08
C ASP A 100 -3.82 11.46 -6.67
N PHE A 101 -3.68 11.04 -5.42
CA PHE A 101 -4.39 9.86 -4.91
C PHE A 101 -5.91 10.08 -4.84
N ARG A 102 -6.39 11.31 -4.60
CA ARG A 102 -7.82 11.64 -4.63
C ARG A 102 -8.39 11.48 -6.03
N ASP A 103 -7.68 11.95 -7.04
CA ASP A 103 -8.09 11.77 -8.45
C ASP A 103 -8.15 10.29 -8.81
N ILE A 104 -7.20 9.48 -8.32
CA ILE A 104 -7.20 8.04 -8.54
C ILE A 104 -8.40 7.36 -7.85
N VAL A 105 -8.76 7.75 -6.62
CA VAL A 105 -9.95 7.23 -5.93
C VAL A 105 -11.20 7.56 -6.72
N ASN A 106 -11.39 8.82 -7.10
CA ASN A 106 -12.57 9.29 -7.82
C ASN A 106 -12.69 8.57 -9.17
N MET A 107 -11.57 8.43 -9.90
CA MET A 107 -11.53 7.67 -11.14
C MET A 107 -11.90 6.20 -10.90
N PHE A 108 -11.35 5.57 -9.85
CA PHE A 108 -11.63 4.17 -9.58
C PHE A 108 -13.10 3.94 -9.21
N GLU A 109 -13.70 4.83 -8.41
CA GLU A 109 -15.13 4.81 -8.09
C GLU A 109 -15.99 5.01 -9.35
N ALA A 110 -15.63 5.98 -10.21
CA ALA A 110 -16.31 6.22 -11.48
C ALA A 110 -16.19 5.02 -12.44
N ALA A 111 -14.99 4.42 -12.54
CA ALA A 111 -14.78 3.22 -13.35
C ALA A 111 -15.68 2.06 -12.90
N LYS A 112 -15.85 1.88 -11.58
CA LYS A 112 -16.80 0.88 -11.06
C LYS A 112 -18.25 1.25 -11.34
N LYS A 113 -18.63 2.52 -11.17
CA LYS A 113 -20.00 3.02 -11.44
C LYS A 113 -20.41 2.77 -12.89
N TYR A 114 -19.49 2.99 -13.81
CA TYR A 114 -19.71 2.82 -15.25
C TYR A 114 -19.32 1.43 -15.76
N SER A 115 -19.14 0.43 -14.90
CA SER A 115 -18.81 -0.95 -15.30
C SER A 115 -17.59 -1.07 -16.24
N LEU A 116 -16.59 -0.21 -16.02
CA LEU A 116 -15.33 -0.16 -16.75
C LEU A 116 -14.29 -1.08 -16.09
N ASP A 117 -14.58 -2.38 -16.07
CA ASP A 117 -13.84 -3.38 -15.29
C ASP A 117 -12.36 -3.49 -15.68
N ALA A 118 -12.03 -3.33 -16.97
CA ALA A 118 -10.66 -3.35 -17.45
C ALA A 118 -9.83 -2.19 -16.89
N ILE A 119 -10.42 -1.00 -16.81
CA ILE A 119 -9.80 0.22 -16.29
C ILE A 119 -9.63 0.09 -14.77
N ALA A 120 -10.70 -0.29 -14.06
CA ALA A 120 -10.64 -0.55 -12.63
C ALA A 120 -9.54 -1.58 -12.30
N SER A 121 -9.47 -2.68 -13.06
CA SER A 121 -8.43 -3.71 -12.88
C SER A 121 -7.02 -3.16 -13.12
N THR A 122 -6.84 -2.27 -14.09
CA THR A 122 -5.55 -1.64 -14.42
C THR A 122 -5.09 -0.69 -13.32
N VAL A 123 -5.96 0.21 -12.88
CA VAL A 123 -5.71 1.16 -11.78
C VAL A 123 -5.40 0.41 -10.48
N ARG A 124 -6.17 -0.63 -10.18
CA ARG A 124 -5.88 -1.50 -9.03
C ARG A 124 -4.50 -2.13 -9.12
N LYS A 125 -4.14 -2.70 -10.27
CA LYS A 125 -2.83 -3.33 -10.44
C LYS A 125 -1.69 -2.32 -10.30
N SER A 126 -1.85 -1.08 -10.79
CA SER A 126 -0.80 -0.06 -10.70
C SER A 126 -0.61 0.48 -9.28
N LEU A 127 -1.70 0.64 -8.52
CA LEU A 127 -1.66 1.15 -7.14
C LEU A 127 -1.07 0.16 -6.13
N PHE A 128 -1.33 -1.13 -6.32
CA PHE A 128 -0.98 -2.18 -5.36
C PHE A 128 0.27 -2.97 -5.77
N ILE A 129 1.15 -2.40 -6.60
CA ILE A 129 2.50 -2.94 -6.81
C ILE A 129 3.40 -2.64 -5.59
N PRO A 130 4.39 -3.51 -5.28
CA PRO A 130 5.27 -3.32 -4.12
C PRO A 130 5.91 -1.94 -4.04
N LYS A 131 6.40 -1.39 -5.17
CA LYS A 131 7.05 -0.07 -5.21
C LYS A 131 6.13 1.06 -4.71
N ILE A 132 4.85 1.04 -5.05
CA ILE A 132 3.90 2.07 -4.63
C ILE A 132 3.47 1.84 -3.19
N LEU A 133 3.21 0.59 -2.80
CA LEU A 133 2.86 0.22 -1.44
C LEU A 133 3.97 0.57 -0.43
N GLU A 134 5.24 0.38 -0.78
CA GLU A 134 6.36 0.75 0.09
C GLU A 134 6.48 2.26 0.29
N ALA A 135 6.11 3.06 -0.71
CA ALA A 135 6.22 4.52 -0.65
C ALA A 135 4.95 5.20 -0.10
N ASN A 136 3.78 4.58 -0.25
CA ASN A 136 2.47 5.20 -0.02
C ASN A 136 1.48 4.26 0.68
N SER A 137 1.95 3.35 1.53
CA SER A 137 1.15 2.31 2.22
C SER A 137 -0.15 2.84 2.83
N LEU A 138 -0.08 3.95 3.57
CA LEU A 138 -1.23 4.59 4.22
C LEU A 138 -2.25 5.11 3.21
N ARG A 139 -1.79 5.74 2.12
CA ARG A 139 -2.67 6.22 1.05
C ARG A 139 -3.33 5.05 0.33
N CYS A 140 -2.56 4.02 -0.02
CA CYS A 140 -3.09 2.79 -0.62
C CYS A 140 -4.14 2.13 0.29
N PHE A 141 -3.94 2.12 1.61
CA PHE A 141 -4.92 1.62 2.57
C PHE A 141 -6.22 2.42 2.54
N VAL A 142 -6.11 3.75 2.60
CA VAL A 142 -7.26 4.67 2.48
C VAL A 142 -8.03 4.43 1.18
N ILE A 143 -7.33 4.36 0.04
CA ILE A 143 -7.95 4.07 -1.26
C ILE A 143 -8.70 2.74 -1.19
N ALA A 144 -8.05 1.70 -0.69
CA ALA A 144 -8.66 0.37 -0.61
C ALA A 144 -9.93 0.38 0.25
N CYS A 145 -9.91 1.05 1.40
CA CYS A 145 -11.07 1.18 2.29
C CYS A 145 -12.22 1.87 1.57
N ARG A 146 -11.94 3.03 0.99
CA ARG A 146 -12.93 3.87 0.32
C ARG A 146 -13.55 3.15 -0.88
N ALA A 147 -12.71 2.49 -1.67
CA ALA A 147 -13.11 1.68 -2.82
C ALA A 147 -13.71 0.30 -2.47
N ARG A 148 -13.77 -0.06 -1.17
CA ARG A 148 -14.26 -1.33 -0.62
C ARG A 148 -13.52 -2.57 -1.13
N MET A 149 -12.21 -2.47 -1.27
CA MET A 149 -11.32 -3.49 -1.83
C MET A 149 -10.67 -4.31 -0.71
N LYS A 150 -11.38 -5.32 -0.20
CA LYS A 150 -10.96 -6.05 1.02
C LYS A 150 -9.56 -6.66 0.93
N SER A 151 -9.23 -7.30 -0.19
CA SER A 151 -7.91 -7.90 -0.40
C SER A 151 -6.79 -6.86 -0.38
N GLU A 152 -7.03 -5.74 -1.03
CA GLU A 152 -6.13 -4.61 -1.12
C GLU A 152 -5.99 -3.87 0.22
N CYS A 153 -7.06 -3.77 1.03
CA CYS A 153 -7.01 -3.25 2.39
C CYS A 153 -6.05 -4.05 3.26
N VAL A 154 -6.21 -5.38 3.26
CA VAL A 154 -5.34 -6.29 4.03
C VAL A 154 -3.90 -6.19 3.56
N LEU A 155 -3.69 -6.16 2.24
CA LEU A 155 -2.36 -6.00 1.66
C LEU A 155 -1.73 -4.67 2.10
N ALA A 156 -2.42 -3.55 1.91
CA ALA A 156 -1.90 -2.24 2.27
C ALA A 156 -1.66 -2.10 3.78
N ALA A 157 -2.57 -2.59 4.63
CA ALA A 157 -2.40 -2.61 6.09
C ALA A 157 -1.15 -3.38 6.51
N LYS A 158 -0.78 -4.46 5.81
CA LYS A 158 0.49 -5.14 6.07
C LYS A 158 1.69 -4.25 5.73
N TYR A 159 1.62 -3.46 4.66
CA TYR A 159 2.70 -2.53 4.30
C TYR A 159 2.77 -1.31 5.25
N THR A 160 1.67 -0.90 5.89
CA THR A 160 1.72 0.19 6.89
C THR A 160 2.50 -0.18 8.15
N LEU A 161 2.78 -1.46 8.40
CA LEU A 161 3.65 -1.91 9.50
C LEU A 161 5.10 -1.42 9.38
N ARG A 162 5.47 -0.85 8.23
CA ARG A 162 6.76 -0.16 7.99
C ARG A 162 6.78 1.26 8.55
N GLU A 163 5.60 1.83 8.75
CA GLU A 163 5.40 3.16 9.32
C GLU A 163 5.28 3.08 10.86
N PRO A 164 5.53 4.19 11.59
CA PRO A 164 5.23 4.22 13.02
C PRO A 164 3.75 3.94 13.29
N LEU A 165 3.44 3.37 14.47
CA LEU A 165 2.07 3.02 14.88
C LEU A 165 1.12 4.21 14.75
N VAL A 166 1.57 5.39 15.17
CA VAL A 166 0.83 6.65 14.97
C VAL A 166 1.44 7.35 13.76
N PRO A 167 0.75 7.35 12.61
CA PRO A 167 1.26 7.99 11.41
C PRO A 167 1.24 9.52 11.55
N GLN A 168 2.09 10.17 10.76
CA GLN A 168 1.96 11.62 10.56
C GLN A 168 0.68 11.91 9.76
N TRP A 169 0.16 13.14 9.90
CA TRP A 169 -0.99 13.56 9.12
C TRP A 169 -0.68 13.53 7.61
N PHE A 170 -1.66 13.05 6.84
CA PHE A 170 -1.64 13.05 5.38
C PHE A 170 -3.05 13.38 4.88
N GLU A 171 -3.15 14.05 3.75
CA GLU A 171 -4.40 14.66 3.26
C GLU A 171 -5.52 13.63 2.99
N GLU A 172 -5.16 12.44 2.53
CA GLU A 172 -6.13 11.39 2.19
C GLU A 172 -6.77 10.76 3.43
N ILE A 173 -6.27 11.00 4.64
CA ILE A 173 -6.88 10.48 5.88
C ILE A 173 -8.33 10.97 6.06
N GLU A 174 -8.69 12.11 5.44
CA GLU A 174 -10.04 12.68 5.44
C GLU A 174 -11.05 11.82 4.66
N LEU A 175 -10.59 10.87 3.83
CA LEU A 175 -11.44 9.99 3.03
C LEU A 175 -11.94 8.75 3.80
N ILE A 176 -11.38 8.49 4.98
CA ILE A 176 -11.80 7.40 5.87
C ILE A 176 -12.39 7.95 7.16
N ASN A 177 -13.23 7.14 7.81
CA ASN A 177 -13.79 7.49 9.10
C ASN A 177 -12.90 7.03 10.26
N ALA A 178 -13.20 7.51 11.46
CA ALA A 178 -12.45 7.17 12.68
C ALA A 178 -12.43 5.66 12.99
N SER A 179 -13.49 4.91 12.63
CA SER A 179 -13.54 3.46 12.85
C SER A 179 -12.58 2.71 11.93
N GLU A 180 -12.47 3.11 10.66
CA GLU A 180 -11.52 2.53 9.69
C GLU A 180 -10.07 2.79 10.12
N LEU A 181 -9.77 4.01 10.57
CA LEU A 181 -8.46 4.35 11.12
C LEU A 181 -8.18 3.55 12.40
N LEU A 182 -9.14 3.46 13.32
CA LEU A 182 -8.98 2.70 14.56
C LEU A 182 -8.76 1.20 14.29
N SER A 183 -9.42 0.63 13.28
CA SER A 183 -9.19 -0.74 12.84
C SER A 183 -7.74 -0.95 12.38
N LEU A 184 -7.20 -0.03 11.58
CA LEU A 184 -5.79 -0.07 11.14
C LEU A 184 -4.82 -0.01 12.33
N LEU A 185 -5.00 0.97 13.22
CA LEU A 185 -4.15 1.15 14.40
C LEU A 185 -4.23 -0.05 15.34
N THR A 186 -5.42 -0.64 15.49
CA THR A 186 -5.62 -1.84 16.30
C THR A 186 -4.90 -3.04 15.68
N TYR A 187 -5.02 -3.23 14.36
CA TYR A 187 -4.28 -4.27 13.63
C TYR A 187 -2.78 -4.12 13.83
N HIS A 188 -2.25 -2.90 13.64
CA HIS A 188 -0.83 -2.58 13.81
C HIS A 188 -0.35 -2.88 15.23
N ASN A 189 -1.07 -2.42 16.25
CA ASN A 189 -0.72 -2.70 17.64
C ASN A 189 -0.71 -4.20 17.94
N LYS A 190 -1.71 -4.95 17.45
CA LYS A 190 -1.75 -6.42 17.60
C LYS A 190 -0.55 -7.11 16.93
N CYS A 191 -0.11 -6.64 15.76
CA CYS A 191 1.10 -7.15 15.13
C CYS A 191 2.35 -6.88 15.98
N GLY A 192 2.48 -5.66 16.51
CA GLY A 192 3.57 -5.28 17.42
C GLY A 192 3.60 -6.14 18.68
N GLU A 193 2.43 -6.39 19.29
CA GLU A 193 2.26 -7.25 20.47
C GLU A 193 2.56 -8.72 20.18
N ALA A 194 2.05 -9.27 19.07
CA ALA A 194 2.24 -10.67 18.70
C ALA A 194 3.73 -11.04 18.59
N ILE A 195 4.55 -10.12 18.08
CA ILE A 195 5.99 -10.31 17.94
C ILE A 195 6.72 -10.36 19.30
N GLN A 196 6.18 -9.72 20.35
CA GLN A 196 6.84 -9.67 21.66
C GLN A 196 6.95 -11.04 22.31
N VAL A 197 6.14 -12.03 21.91
CA VAL A 197 6.27 -13.42 22.37
C VAL A 197 7.68 -13.96 22.06
N LEU A 198 8.30 -13.55 20.95
CA LEU A 198 9.66 -13.95 20.58
C LEU A 198 10.74 -13.33 21.48
N LYS A 199 10.43 -12.25 22.20
CA LYS A 199 11.31 -11.59 23.16
C LYS A 199 11.32 -12.32 24.50
N ASP A 200 10.17 -12.86 24.89
CA ASP A 200 9.98 -13.52 26.18
C ASP A 200 10.48 -14.96 26.15
N ASP A 201 10.47 -15.61 24.98
CA ASP A 201 11.00 -16.96 24.77
C ASP A 201 11.94 -17.03 23.56
N TYR A 202 13.22 -17.28 23.80
CA TYR A 202 14.24 -17.47 22.75
C TYR A 202 14.40 -18.94 22.29
N SER A 203 13.50 -19.83 22.70
CA SER A 203 13.50 -21.23 22.26
C SER A 203 13.51 -21.36 20.74
N TRP A 204 12.84 -20.47 20.01
CA TRP A 204 12.81 -20.43 18.54
C TRP A 204 14.19 -20.24 17.90
N ILE A 205 15.14 -19.60 18.59
CA ILE A 205 16.53 -19.46 18.12
C ILE A 205 17.27 -20.78 18.37
N THR A 206 17.20 -21.28 19.61
CA THR A 206 17.91 -22.51 20.02
C THR A 206 17.41 -23.76 19.28
N ALA A 207 16.12 -23.78 18.89
CA ALA A 207 15.51 -24.86 18.14
C ALA A 207 16.02 -24.95 16.69
N GLU A 208 16.48 -23.83 16.13
CA GLU A 208 17.05 -23.75 14.78
C GLU A 208 18.57 -23.98 14.82
N TYR A 209 19.26 -23.40 15.80
CA TYR A 209 20.70 -23.57 16.02
C TYR A 209 21.01 -24.73 16.98
N ARG A 210 20.55 -25.94 16.65
CA ARG A 210 20.71 -27.13 17.53
C ARG A 210 22.15 -27.63 17.64
N GLN A 211 22.98 -27.38 16.64
CA GLN A 211 24.40 -27.75 16.66
C GLN A 211 25.23 -26.59 17.24
N TRP A 212 26.20 -26.91 18.09
CA TRP A 212 26.97 -25.91 18.84
C TRP A 212 27.80 -24.98 17.94
N ASP A 213 28.19 -25.45 16.77
CA ASP A 213 28.94 -24.76 15.72
C ASP A 213 28.06 -23.94 14.76
N ALA A 214 26.73 -24.02 14.89
CA ALA A 214 25.82 -23.34 13.97
C ALA A 214 25.78 -21.81 14.16
N ALA A 215 26.02 -21.31 15.39
CA ALA A 215 26.07 -19.87 15.67
C ALA A 215 27.04 -19.46 16.82
N PRO A 216 28.29 -19.95 16.85
CA PRO A 216 29.26 -19.64 17.91
C PRO A 216 29.53 -18.13 18.04
N TRP A 217 29.34 -17.36 16.97
CA TRP A 217 29.49 -15.92 16.92
C TRP A 217 28.52 -15.17 17.86
N MET A 218 27.31 -15.68 18.12
CA MET A 218 26.35 -15.09 19.09
C MET A 218 26.90 -15.17 20.51
N CYS A 219 27.68 -16.22 20.79
CA CYS A 219 28.37 -16.42 22.05
C CYS A 219 29.85 -16.08 21.93
N GLY A 220 30.27 -15.28 20.94
CA GLY A 220 31.65 -14.77 20.82
C GLY A 220 32.71 -15.86 20.82
N TYR A 221 32.45 -16.95 20.10
CA TYR A 221 33.41 -18.01 19.78
C TYR A 221 33.67 -18.04 18.26
N ASP A 222 34.86 -18.47 17.85
CA ASP A 222 35.13 -18.81 16.46
C ASP A 222 34.72 -20.27 16.14
N SER A 223 34.89 -20.69 14.89
CA SER A 223 34.58 -22.06 14.44
C SER A 223 35.48 -23.14 15.06
N GLN A 224 36.58 -22.75 15.71
CA GLN A 224 37.53 -23.63 16.39
C GLN A 224 37.27 -23.68 17.91
N GLY A 225 36.28 -22.92 18.42
CA GLY A 225 35.93 -22.87 19.83
C GLY A 225 36.77 -21.88 20.66
N HIS A 226 37.56 -21.01 20.03
CA HIS A 226 38.27 -19.95 20.76
C HIS A 226 37.31 -18.82 21.13
N SER A 227 37.30 -18.43 22.40
CA SER A 227 36.49 -17.31 22.88
C SER A 227 37.15 -15.97 22.62
N CYS A 228 36.33 -14.95 22.33
CA CYS A 228 36.77 -13.56 22.32
C CYS A 228 36.66 -12.92 23.72
N GLY A 229 37.38 -11.81 23.91
CA GLY A 229 37.36 -11.00 25.13
C GLY A 229 36.19 -10.01 25.25
N CYS A 230 35.16 -10.11 24.41
CA CYS A 230 33.99 -9.25 24.51
C CYS A 230 33.20 -9.54 25.80
N ALA A 231 32.59 -8.50 26.36
CA ALA A 231 31.70 -8.62 27.52
C ALA A 231 30.57 -9.62 27.23
N ARG A 232 30.28 -10.46 28.22
CA ARG A 232 29.18 -11.44 28.18
C ARG A 232 27.92 -10.83 28.78
N SER A 233 26.78 -11.20 28.22
CA SER A 233 25.49 -10.92 28.84
C SER A 233 25.43 -11.52 30.24
N THR A 234 24.96 -10.72 31.20
CA THR A 234 24.73 -11.16 32.58
C THR A 234 23.25 -11.38 32.89
N SER A 235 22.35 -11.15 31.93
CA SER A 235 20.91 -11.24 32.17
C SER A 235 20.41 -12.68 32.29
N GLY A 236 21.14 -13.63 31.70
CA GLY A 236 20.72 -15.03 31.58
C GLY A 236 19.50 -15.26 30.68
N ARG A 237 18.98 -14.22 30.00
CA ARG A 237 17.78 -14.32 29.15
C ARG A 237 18.01 -15.16 27.90
N PHE A 238 19.22 -15.12 27.35
CA PHE A 238 19.63 -15.95 26.23
C PHE A 238 20.85 -16.78 26.59
N MET A 239 20.70 -18.09 26.48
CA MET A 239 21.77 -19.05 26.65
C MET A 239 21.74 -20.02 25.47
N LEU A 240 22.84 -20.10 24.72
CA LEU A 240 22.98 -21.07 23.65
C LEU A 240 23.89 -22.20 24.12
N ASN A 241 23.33 -23.40 24.30
CA ASN A 241 24.05 -24.58 24.79
C ASN A 241 24.82 -24.33 26.11
N GLY A 242 24.25 -23.54 27.02
CA GLY A 242 24.87 -23.21 28.31
C GLY A 242 25.87 -22.05 28.26
N TYR A 243 26.10 -21.44 27.10
CA TYR A 243 26.95 -20.25 26.95
C TYR A 243 26.11 -18.98 26.86
N ALA A 244 26.51 -17.96 27.62
CA ALA A 244 25.94 -16.62 27.52
C ALA A 244 26.34 -15.94 26.21
N SER A 245 25.42 -15.18 25.61
CA SER A 245 25.71 -14.36 24.44
C SER A 245 26.71 -13.24 24.77
N VAL A 246 27.31 -12.69 23.71
CA VAL A 246 28.01 -11.40 23.79
C VAL A 246 27.03 -10.27 24.08
N GLN A 247 27.45 -9.30 24.89
CA GLN A 247 26.61 -8.19 25.33
C GLN A 247 26.01 -7.40 24.15
N TRP A 248 26.77 -7.17 23.09
CA TRP A 248 26.30 -6.43 21.92
C TRP A 248 25.15 -7.14 21.19
N TRP A 249 25.11 -8.48 21.22
CA TRP A 249 24.03 -9.25 20.61
C TRP A 249 22.73 -9.09 21.41
N GLU A 250 22.83 -9.13 22.73
CA GLU A 250 21.68 -8.86 23.60
C GLU A 250 21.14 -7.44 23.39
N THR A 251 22.04 -6.44 23.35
CA THR A 251 21.65 -5.05 23.08
C THR A 251 20.95 -4.91 21.72
N PHE A 252 21.44 -5.60 20.69
CA PHE A 252 20.78 -5.66 19.38
C PHE A 252 19.37 -6.27 19.46
N MET A 253 19.20 -7.38 20.17
CA MET A 253 17.89 -8.02 20.32
C MET A 253 16.91 -7.10 21.05
N GLU A 254 17.34 -6.48 22.14
CA GLU A 254 16.52 -5.53 22.89
C GLU A 254 16.10 -4.33 22.07
N SER A 255 17.04 -3.67 21.39
CA SER A 255 16.73 -2.51 20.54
C SER A 255 15.80 -2.91 19.39
N THR A 256 16.01 -4.09 18.81
CA THR A 256 15.18 -4.56 17.70
C THR A 256 13.75 -4.84 18.13
N PHE A 257 13.52 -5.43 19.31
CA PHE A 257 12.16 -5.63 19.81
C PHE A 257 11.45 -4.34 20.23
N VAL A 258 12.20 -3.32 20.66
CA VAL A 258 11.65 -1.98 20.89
C VAL A 258 11.19 -1.38 19.56
N ASP A 259 12.03 -1.41 18.53
CA ASP A 259 11.68 -0.85 17.22
C ASP A 259 10.56 -1.65 16.53
N LEU A 260 10.53 -2.98 16.68
CA LEU A 260 9.48 -3.85 16.15
C LEU A 260 8.12 -3.64 16.83
N ARG A 261 8.07 -3.06 18.03
CA ARG A 261 6.80 -2.69 18.66
C ARG A 261 6.12 -1.53 17.90
N ASP A 262 6.91 -0.61 17.37
CA ASP A 262 6.42 0.54 16.61
C ASP A 262 6.32 0.25 15.11
N ARG A 263 7.31 -0.46 14.54
CA ARG A 263 7.39 -0.82 13.11
C ARG A 263 7.57 -2.34 12.93
N PRO A 264 6.51 -3.14 13.07
CA PRO A 264 6.59 -4.61 13.01
C PRO A 264 6.75 -5.12 11.58
N CYS A 265 7.94 -4.98 10.99
CA CYS A 265 8.22 -5.45 9.64
C CYS A 265 9.68 -5.92 9.43
N ALA A 266 9.90 -6.68 8.35
CA ALA A 266 11.22 -7.17 7.95
C ALA A 266 12.29 -6.07 7.79
N GLU A 267 11.87 -4.88 7.34
CA GLU A 267 12.75 -3.75 7.11
C GLU A 267 13.38 -3.24 8.40
N THR A 268 12.62 -3.19 9.50
CA THR A 268 13.12 -2.85 10.84
C THR A 268 14.23 -3.79 11.28
N ILE A 269 14.06 -5.09 11.07
CA ILE A 269 15.08 -6.12 11.37
C ILE A 269 16.33 -5.86 10.54
N ARG A 270 16.17 -5.68 9.23
CA ARG A 270 17.29 -5.44 8.30
C ARG A 270 18.11 -4.21 8.71
N GLN A 271 17.45 -3.11 9.05
CA GLN A 271 18.12 -1.89 9.49
C GLN A 271 18.89 -2.10 10.79
N ASN A 272 18.28 -2.76 11.78
CA ASN A 272 18.94 -3.00 13.07
C ASN A 272 20.08 -4.01 12.99
N VAL A 273 19.98 -5.00 12.09
CA VAL A 273 21.07 -5.92 11.76
C VAL A 273 22.25 -5.15 11.17
N GLU A 274 22.04 -4.28 10.18
CA GLU A 274 23.13 -3.51 9.60
C GLU A 274 23.76 -2.52 10.60
N LYS A 275 22.95 -1.88 11.46
CA LYS A 275 23.48 -1.07 12.57
C LYS A 275 24.35 -1.90 13.52
N ALA A 276 23.90 -3.08 13.92
CA ALA A 276 24.66 -3.96 14.80
C ALA A 276 25.96 -4.45 14.13
N ILE A 277 25.94 -4.79 12.84
CA ILE A 277 27.13 -5.14 12.06
C ILE A 277 28.14 -3.99 12.04
N GLN A 278 27.68 -2.76 11.82
CA GLN A 278 28.54 -1.57 11.85
C GLN A 278 29.18 -1.37 13.23
N THR A 279 28.39 -1.48 14.30
CA THR A 279 28.89 -1.38 15.68
C THR A 279 29.96 -2.44 15.98
N VAL A 280 29.74 -3.69 15.56
CA VAL A 280 30.70 -4.78 15.79
C VAL A 280 31.98 -4.58 14.97
N ARG A 281 31.89 -4.07 13.74
CA ARG A 281 33.06 -3.74 12.90
C ARG A 281 33.90 -2.60 13.43
N GLN A 282 33.25 -1.61 14.07
CA GLN A 282 33.95 -0.49 14.71
C GLN A 282 34.57 -0.87 16.06
N GLY A 283 34.18 -2.01 16.63
CA GLY A 283 34.75 -2.53 17.87
C GLY A 283 36.19 -3.05 17.72
N SER A 284 36.86 -3.24 18.85
CA SER A 284 38.27 -3.71 18.91
C SER A 284 38.44 -5.23 18.79
N CYS A 285 37.36 -6.00 18.69
CA CYS A 285 37.41 -7.46 18.65
C CYS A 285 37.51 -7.98 17.22
N ASN A 286 38.69 -8.44 16.81
CA ASN A 286 38.94 -8.99 15.47
C ASN A 286 38.11 -10.24 15.15
N SER A 287 37.83 -11.08 16.14
CA SER A 287 37.02 -12.30 15.94
C SER A 287 35.56 -11.94 15.63
N CYS A 288 34.93 -11.10 16.46
CA CYS A 288 33.55 -10.67 16.23
C CYS A 288 33.42 -9.83 14.95
N SER A 289 34.35 -8.91 14.68
CA SER A 289 34.29 -8.05 13.49
C SER A 289 34.39 -8.85 12.18
N SER A 290 35.10 -9.97 12.19
CA SER A 290 35.24 -10.86 11.04
C SER A 290 34.04 -11.80 10.87
N ILE A 291 33.56 -12.44 11.94
CA ILE A 291 32.62 -13.58 11.84
C ILE A 291 31.15 -13.13 11.97
N ALA A 292 30.85 -12.21 12.90
CA ALA A 292 29.48 -11.81 13.19
C ALA A 292 28.69 -11.28 11.99
N PRO A 293 29.27 -10.52 11.03
CA PRO A 293 28.50 -9.97 9.92
C PRO A 293 27.80 -11.00 9.03
N ALA A 294 28.43 -12.15 8.79
CA ALA A 294 27.80 -13.22 8.00
C ALA A 294 26.65 -13.85 8.78
N GLY A 295 26.92 -14.28 10.02
CA GLY A 295 25.92 -14.89 10.89
C GLY A 295 24.72 -13.98 11.19
N MET A 296 24.95 -12.68 11.35
CA MET A 296 23.89 -11.69 11.57
C MET A 296 22.91 -11.61 10.38
N ARG A 297 23.40 -11.74 9.14
CA ARG A 297 22.53 -11.73 7.94
C ARG A 297 21.73 -13.01 7.79
N GLU A 298 22.33 -14.15 8.12
CA GLU A 298 21.60 -15.42 8.18
C GLU A 298 20.53 -15.38 9.28
N PHE A 299 20.88 -14.88 10.46
CA PHE A 299 19.94 -14.68 11.55
C PHE A 299 18.80 -13.72 11.18
N ALA A 300 19.08 -12.65 10.43
CA ALA A 300 18.05 -11.73 9.94
C ALA A 300 16.96 -12.44 9.14
N THR A 301 17.34 -13.44 8.35
CA THR A 301 16.40 -14.24 7.55
C THR A 301 15.51 -15.08 8.46
N LEU A 302 16.08 -15.77 9.45
CA LEU A 302 15.32 -16.53 10.44
C LEU A 302 14.37 -15.62 11.23
N PHE A 303 14.87 -14.49 11.73
CA PHE A 303 14.09 -13.55 12.53
C PHE A 303 12.93 -12.97 11.71
N THR A 304 13.19 -12.58 10.46
CA THR A 304 12.15 -12.11 9.52
C THR A 304 11.07 -13.17 9.33
N ASN A 305 11.45 -14.43 9.08
CA ASN A 305 10.49 -15.51 8.88
C ASN A 305 9.58 -15.73 10.10
N LYS A 306 10.14 -15.70 11.33
CA LYS A 306 9.36 -15.84 12.57
C LYS A 306 8.42 -14.65 12.79
N VAL A 307 8.87 -13.44 12.50
CA VAL A 307 8.04 -12.22 12.59
C VAL A 307 6.88 -12.27 11.59
N GLU A 308 7.15 -12.60 10.33
CA GLU A 308 6.14 -12.71 9.29
C GLU A 308 5.12 -13.83 9.56
N GLU A 309 5.57 -14.96 10.14
CA GLU A 309 4.68 -16.05 10.59
C GLU A 309 3.70 -15.55 11.65
N LEU A 310 4.17 -14.77 12.63
CA LEU A 310 3.33 -14.21 13.69
C LEU A 310 2.37 -13.15 13.16
N ILE A 311 2.83 -12.23 12.31
CA ILE A 311 1.99 -11.21 11.67
C ILE A 311 0.87 -11.88 10.86
N THR A 312 1.18 -12.95 10.12
CA THR A 312 0.18 -13.68 9.31
C THR A 312 -0.89 -14.34 10.17
N LYS A 313 -0.57 -14.72 11.42
CA LYS A 313 -1.53 -15.29 12.39
C LYS A 313 -2.42 -14.24 13.05
N VAL A 314 -2.09 -12.95 12.97
CA VAL A 314 -2.93 -11.86 13.49
C VAL A 314 -4.16 -11.74 12.58
N SER A 315 -5.19 -12.52 12.90
CA SER A 315 -6.49 -12.48 12.24
C SER A 315 -7.26 -11.25 12.68
N SER A 316 -7.00 -10.13 12.01
CA SER A 316 -7.94 -9.02 11.89
C SER A 316 -7.74 -8.43 10.49
N SER A 317 -8.67 -8.70 9.57
CA SER A 317 -8.85 -7.76 8.47
C SER A 317 -9.32 -6.46 9.13
N PRO A 318 -8.61 -5.33 8.97
CA PRO A 318 -9.29 -4.04 9.08
C PRO A 318 -10.44 -3.96 8.07
#